data_AF-A0A8S3CUF0-F1
#
_entry.id   AF-A0A8S3CUF0-F1
#
_cell.length_a   1.000
_cell.length_b   1.000
_cell.length_c   1.000
_cell.angle_alpha   90.00
_cell.angle_beta   90.00
_cell.angle_gamma   90.00
#
_symmetry.space_group_name_H-M   'P 1'
#
loop_
_entity.id
_entity.type
_entity.pdbx_description
1 polymer ?
#
loop_
_entity_poly.entity_id
_entity_poly.type
_entity_poly.pdbx_seq_one_letter_code
_entity_poly.pdbx_strand_id
1 'polypeptide(L)'
;MQLTKATQSCDHDAIPMSFIPKRQMSEAASTKQNLDQLPPSYMYSVIFKDIILEIDDDDAKSINTLVNFCRQQNIPEIQINSLQFTYHQKSPVWWYTKPMFLY
;
A
#
# COMPACT_ATOMS: atom_id res chain seq x y z
N MET A 1 -24.96 -18.74 -3.04
CA MET A 1 -24.52 -17.52 -2.31
C MET A 1 -22.98 -17.38 -2.37
N GLN A 2 -22.41 -17.25 -3.59
CA GLN A 2 -20.95 -17.10 -3.78
C GLN A 2 -20.54 -15.95 -4.72
N LEU A 3 -21.50 -15.21 -5.29
CA LEU A 3 -21.19 -14.16 -6.26
C LEU A 3 -20.65 -12.87 -5.61
N THR A 4 -20.99 -12.59 -4.35
CA THR A 4 -20.65 -11.32 -3.71
C THR A 4 -19.18 -11.19 -3.29
N LYS A 5 -18.51 -12.31 -2.95
CA LYS A 5 -17.09 -12.30 -2.57
C LYS A 5 -16.17 -11.99 -3.75
N ALA A 6 -16.50 -12.51 -4.94
CA ALA A 6 -15.71 -12.27 -6.15
C ALA A 6 -15.80 -10.80 -6.61
N THR A 7 -16.94 -10.14 -6.40
CA THR A 7 -17.11 -8.73 -6.80
C THR A 7 -16.29 -7.77 -5.94
N GLN A 8 -16.12 -8.06 -4.64
CA GLN A 8 -15.32 -7.20 -3.74
C GLN A 8 -13.81 -7.27 -4.01
N SER A 9 -13.27 -8.43 -4.38
CA SER A 9 -11.85 -8.57 -4.75
C SER A 9 -11.52 -7.78 -6.02
N CYS A 10 -12.41 -7.81 -7.02
CA CYS A 10 -12.21 -7.13 -8.30
C CYS A 10 -12.15 -5.60 -8.17
N ASP A 11 -12.86 -5.03 -7.17
CA ASP A 11 -12.90 -3.58 -6.94
C ASP A 11 -11.60 -3.06 -6.30
N HIS A 12 -10.92 -3.89 -5.50
CA HIS A 12 -9.64 -3.53 -4.90
C HIS A 12 -8.50 -3.44 -5.93
N ASP A 13 -8.53 -4.31 -6.95
CA ASP A 13 -7.57 -4.34 -8.06
C ASP A 13 -7.85 -3.26 -9.13
N ALA A 14 -9.05 -2.67 -9.10
CA ALA A 14 -9.52 -1.68 -10.05
C ALA A 14 -9.07 -0.25 -9.72
N ILE A 15 -8.46 0.00 -8.55
CA ILE A 15 -7.94 1.31 -8.20
C ILE A 15 -6.72 1.62 -9.09
N PRO A 16 -6.77 2.64 -9.96
CA PRO A 16 -5.67 2.94 -10.85
C PRO A 16 -4.53 3.59 -10.07
N MET A 17 -3.48 2.81 -9.81
CA MET A 17 -2.22 3.27 -9.24
C MET A 17 -1.22 3.45 -10.38
N SER A 18 -1.11 4.68 -10.89
CA SER A 18 -0.26 4.99 -12.05
C SER A 18 0.47 6.30 -11.83
N PHE A 19 1.79 6.29 -12.04
CA PHE A 19 2.61 7.50 -12.12
C PHE A 19 2.44 8.25 -13.45
N ILE A 20 1.70 7.65 -14.38
CA ILE A 20 1.39 8.19 -15.70
C ILE A 20 -0.05 8.73 -15.72
N PRO A 21 -0.30 9.90 -16.35
CA PRO A 21 -1.65 10.40 -16.58
C PRO A 21 -2.59 9.37 -17.20
N LYS A 22 -3.82 9.27 -16.68
CA LYS A 22 -4.84 8.29 -17.11
C LYS A 22 -5.07 8.21 -18.62
N ARG A 23 -4.93 9.33 -19.34
CA ARG A 23 -5.09 9.40 -20.80
C ARG A 23 -4.05 8.54 -21.55
N GLN A 24 -2.81 8.54 -21.09
CA GLN A 24 -1.73 7.75 -21.70
C GLN A 24 -1.88 6.26 -21.36
N MET A 25 -2.45 5.92 -20.20
CA MET A 25 -2.76 4.54 -19.83
C MET A 25 -3.88 3.95 -20.69
N SER A 26 -4.94 4.73 -20.97
CA SER A 26 -6.02 4.32 -21.88
C SER A 26 -5.54 4.19 -23.34
N GLU A 27 -4.59 5.03 -23.76
CA GLU A 27 -3.97 4.93 -25.09
C GLU A 27 -3.06 3.69 -25.20
N ALA A 28 -2.26 3.38 -24.18
CA ALA A 28 -1.42 2.18 -24.16
C ALA A 28 -2.25 0.87 -24.12
N ALA A 29 -3.41 0.88 -23.46
CA ALA A 29 -4.29 -0.29 -23.37
C ALA A 29 -5.21 -0.47 -24.60
N SER A 30 -5.59 0.61 -25.28
CA SER A 30 -6.55 0.56 -26.40
C SER A 30 -5.90 0.56 -27.78
N THR A 31 -4.65 1.00 -27.88
CA THR A 31 -3.92 1.02 -29.14
C THR A 31 -3.06 -0.23 -29.20
N LYS A 32 -3.04 -0.94 -30.35
CA LYS A 32 -1.97 -1.90 -30.68
C LYS A 32 -0.63 -1.15 -30.85
N GLN A 33 -0.22 -0.39 -29.85
CA GLN A 33 1.11 0.19 -29.79
C GLN A 33 2.09 -0.98 -29.69
N ASN A 34 3.15 -0.90 -30.50
CA ASN A 34 4.27 -1.82 -30.43
C ASN A 34 4.68 -1.94 -28.96
N LEU A 35 4.64 -3.15 -28.38
CA LEU A 35 5.05 -3.35 -26.98
C LEU A 35 6.50 -2.88 -26.76
N ASP A 36 7.29 -2.82 -27.84
CA ASP A 36 8.65 -2.26 -27.91
C ASP A 36 8.71 -0.74 -27.61
N GLN A 37 7.57 -0.04 -27.54
CA GLN A 37 7.48 1.41 -27.31
C GLN A 37 6.79 1.78 -26.00
N LEU A 38 6.58 0.82 -25.09
CA LEU A 38 6.02 1.12 -23.78
C LEU A 38 6.95 2.05 -22.99
N PRO A 39 6.44 3.18 -22.44
CA PRO A 39 7.26 4.06 -21.64
C PRO A 39 7.72 3.31 -20.37
N PRO A 40 8.99 3.45 -19.94
CA PRO A 40 9.50 2.75 -18.75
C PRO A 40 8.67 2.98 -17.49
N SER A 41 8.11 4.18 -17.32
CA SER A 41 7.19 4.52 -16.22
C SER A 41 5.96 3.62 -16.15
N TYR A 42 5.53 3.04 -17.27
CA TYR A 42 4.41 2.11 -17.32
C TYR A 42 4.83 0.77 -16.73
N MET A 43 6.00 0.26 -17.15
CA MET A 43 6.56 -0.97 -16.59
C MET A 43 6.80 -0.84 -15.08
N TYR A 44 7.36 0.28 -14.63
CA TYR A 44 7.53 0.54 -13.19
C TYR A 44 6.19 0.60 -12.45
N SER A 45 5.16 1.20 -13.05
CA SER A 45 3.83 1.24 -12.43
C SER A 45 3.21 -0.15 -12.30
N VAL A 46 3.34 -1.00 -13.33
CA VAL A 46 2.84 -2.38 -13.31
C VAL A 46 3.58 -3.21 -12.27
N ILE A 47 4.92 -3.24 -12.31
CA ILE A 47 5.74 -3.99 -11.34
C ILE A 47 5.45 -3.52 -9.91
N PHE A 48 5.35 -2.20 -9.70
CA PHE A 48 5.06 -1.64 -8.38
C PHE A 48 3.65 -2.02 -7.89
N LYS A 49 2.65 -1.97 -8.77
CA LYS A 49 1.29 -2.42 -8.45
C LYS A 49 1.28 -3.90 -8.08
N ASP A 50 1.94 -4.75 -8.87
CA ASP A 50 1.99 -6.19 -8.64
C ASP A 50 2.64 -6.50 -7.29
N ILE A 51 3.78 -5.85 -6.98
CA ILE A 51 4.44 -5.97 -5.67
C ILE A 51 3.48 -5.59 -4.55
N ILE A 52 2.77 -4.45 -4.64
CA ILE A 52 1.85 -4.02 -3.59
C ILE A 52 0.70 -5.01 -3.40
N LEU A 53 0.14 -5.55 -4.49
CA LEU A 53 -0.96 -6.50 -4.42
C LEU A 53 -0.55 -7.88 -3.89
N GLU A 54 0.71 -8.26 -4.08
CA GLU A 54 1.27 -9.52 -3.55
C GLU A 54 1.69 -9.42 -2.08
N ILE A 55 1.73 -8.22 -1.49
CA ILE A 55 2.01 -8.07 -0.05
C ILE A 55 0.83 -8.62 0.75
N ASP A 56 1.03 -9.80 1.33
CA ASP A 56 0.18 -10.38 2.36
C ASP A 56 0.63 -9.85 3.74
N ASP A 57 0.03 -8.74 4.16
CA ASP A 57 0.32 -8.13 5.46
C ASP A 57 -0.58 -8.71 6.56
N ASP A 58 0.02 -9.47 7.48
CA ASP A 58 -0.64 -9.86 8.73
C ASP A 58 -0.55 -8.67 9.69
N ASP A 59 -1.57 -7.82 9.64
CA ASP A 59 -1.73 -6.62 10.46
C ASP A 59 -1.31 -6.81 11.92
N ALA A 60 -1.70 -7.92 12.55
CA ALA A 60 -1.43 -8.20 13.96
C ALA A 60 0.05 -8.53 14.20
N LYS A 61 0.66 -9.29 13.29
CA LYS A 61 2.09 -9.62 13.33
C LYS A 61 2.95 -8.39 13.03
N SER A 62 2.54 -7.57 12.07
CA SER A 62 3.27 -6.38 11.66
C SER A 62 3.28 -5.32 12.77
N ILE A 63 2.14 -5.06 13.43
CA ILE A 63 2.12 -4.15 14.58
C ILE A 63 2.95 -4.68 15.75
N ASN A 64 2.90 -5.99 16.03
CA ASN A 64 3.70 -6.59 17.10
C ASN A 64 5.20 -6.45 16.81
N THR A 65 5.60 -6.66 15.57
CA THR A 65 6.99 -6.50 15.11
C THR A 65 7.46 -5.05 15.29
N LEU A 66 6.64 -4.07 14.90
CA LEU A 66 6.92 -2.64 15.10
C LEU A 66 7.07 -2.29 16.59
N VAL A 67 6.15 -2.77 17.42
CA VAL A 67 6.20 -2.57 18.88
C VAL A 67 7.51 -3.10 19.47
N ASN A 68 7.90 -4.32 19.08
CA ASN A 68 9.12 -4.94 19.58
C ASN A 68 10.36 -4.15 19.14
N PHE A 69 10.36 -3.65 17.90
CA PHE A 69 11.41 -2.76 17.43
C PHE A 69 11.46 -1.47 18.25
N CYS A 70 10.33 -0.80 18.51
CA CYS A 70 10.29 0.40 19.34
C CYS A 70 10.84 0.16 20.75
N ARG A 71 10.55 -1.00 21.36
CA ARG A 71 11.12 -1.39 22.66
C ARG A 71 12.63 -1.54 22.60
N GLN A 72 13.16 -2.13 21.53
CA GLN A 72 14.62 -2.25 21.32
C GLN A 72 15.29 -0.88 21.15
N GLN A 73 14.58 0.10 20.57
CA GLN A 73 15.06 1.48 20.42
C GLN A 73 14.88 2.34 21.69
N ASN A 74 14.49 1.73 22.82
CA ASN A 74 14.22 2.44 24.09
C ASN A 74 13.17 3.55 23.98
N ILE A 75 12.21 3.42 23.07
CA ILE A 75 11.06 4.33 23.02
C ILE A 75 10.26 4.17 24.33
N PRO A 76 9.77 5.28 24.94
CA PRO A 76 8.97 5.20 26.16
C PRO A 76 7.72 4.30 25.99
N GLU A 77 7.48 3.40 26.94
CA GLU A 77 6.35 2.45 26.88
C GLU A 77 4.99 3.16 26.77
N ILE A 78 4.87 4.39 27.28
CA ILE A 78 3.66 5.22 27.14
C ILE A 78 3.34 5.50 25.65
N GLN A 79 4.37 5.78 24.84
CA GLN A 79 4.20 6.03 23.40
C GLN A 79 3.89 4.74 22.65
N ILE A 80 4.52 3.63 23.04
CA ILE A 80 4.28 2.30 22.48
C ILE A 80 2.83 1.84 22.75
N ASN A 81 2.33 2.05 23.96
CA ASN A 81 0.95 1.74 24.33
C ASN A 81 -0.04 2.61 23.54
N SER A 82 0.25 3.90 23.38
CA SER A 82 -0.55 4.79 22.53
C SER A 82 -0.55 4.33 21.07
N LEU A 83 0.59 3.88 20.55
CA LEU A 83 0.72 3.34 19.20
C LEU A 83 -0.21 2.13 19.03
N GLN A 84 -0.08 1.10 19.87
CA GLN A 84 -0.92 -0.11 19.79
C GLN A 84 -2.41 0.20 19.87
N PHE A 85 -2.82 1.07 20.80
CA PHE A 85 -4.23 1.40 20.98
C PHE A 85 -4.82 2.16 19.79
N THR A 86 -4.05 3.08 19.21
CA THR A 86 -4.55 3.97 18.15
C THR A 86 -4.22 3.49 16.74
N TYR A 87 -3.41 2.45 16.57
CA TYR A 87 -2.89 1.99 15.27
C TYR A 87 -4.01 1.76 14.26
N HIS A 88 -5.01 0.95 14.64
CA HIS A 88 -6.16 0.63 13.79
C HIS A 88 -7.26 1.72 13.78
N GLN A 89 -7.15 2.74 14.63
CA GLN A 89 -8.14 3.83 14.71
C GLN A 89 -7.79 4.98 13.75
N LYS A 90 -6.59 4.98 13.18
CA LYS A 90 -6.06 6.06 12.35
C LYS A 90 -5.70 5.53 10.98
N SER A 91 -5.74 6.40 9.97
CA SER A 91 -5.26 6.05 8.65
C SER A 91 -3.73 5.89 8.68
N PRO A 92 -3.15 5.04 7.82
CA PRO A 92 -1.70 4.91 7.70
C PRO A 92 -0.99 6.26 7.48
N VAL A 93 -1.57 7.15 6.66
CA VAL A 93 -1.03 8.50 6.40
C VAL A 93 -0.89 9.33 7.67
N TRP A 94 -1.79 9.18 8.64
CA TRP A 94 -1.73 9.92 9.90
C TRP A 94 -0.48 9.59 10.71
N TRP A 95 -0.01 8.34 10.66
CA TRP A 95 1.18 7.89 11.39
C TRP A 95 2.46 8.57 10.89
N TYR A 96 2.57 8.86 9.60
CA TYR A 96 3.70 9.60 9.03
C TYR A 96 3.80 11.05 9.51
N THR A 97 2.74 11.59 10.13
CA THR A 97 2.76 12.94 10.71
C THR A 97 3.16 12.96 12.18
N LYS A 98 3.38 11.80 12.80
CA LYS A 98 3.67 11.72 14.23
C LYS A 98 5.15 11.99 14.54
N PRO A 99 5.44 12.84 15.54
CA PRO A 99 6.83 13.15 15.93
C PRO A 99 7.69 11.92 16.20
N MET A 100 7.11 10.86 16.79
CA MET A 100 7.76 9.58 17.07
C MET A 100 8.38 8.90 15.83
N PHE A 101 7.88 9.19 14.63
CA PHE A 101 8.37 8.58 13.38
C PHE A 101 9.15 9.57 12.50
N LEU A 102 9.34 10.80 12.96
CA LEU A 102 10.02 11.85 12.20
C LEU A 102 11.45 12.13 12.69
N TYR A 103 11.78 11.71 13.92
CA TYR A 103 13.04 11.98 14.62
C TYR A 103 13.45 10.79 15.49
#